data_AF-A0A940CD67-F1
#
_entry.id   AF-A0A940CD67-F1
#
_cell.length_a   1.000
_cell.length_b   1.000
_cell.length_c   1.000
_cell.angle_alpha   90.00
_cell.angle_beta   90.00
_cell.angle_gamma   90.00
#
_symmetry.space_group_name_H-M   'P 1'
#
loop_
_entity.id
_entity.type
_entity.pdbx_description
1 polymer ?
#
loop_
_entity_poly.entity_id
_entity_poly.type
_entity_poly.pdbx_seq_one_letter_code
_entity_poly.pdbx_strand_id
1 'polypeptide(L)'
;MTLNKRFFALLLLPVLLISGCAKTAINKDIIVIDSESFFSDFEVKGDSVYIYCTLSLRNCTSRDMEFQIKGCFDDDVKGHLLTERVLFAHDDALETVFFLRANEKKEFDVCFTGQYGGRPMKHDRLLPEIEIMPVSSPS
;
A
#
# COMPACT_ATOMS: atom_id res chain seq x y z
N MET A 1 72.35 15.05 -20.14
CA MET A 1 71.83 14.87 -21.52
C MET A 1 72.01 13.40 -21.84
N THR A 2 71.00 12.59 -22.14
CA THR A 2 69.77 12.85 -22.89
C THR A 2 68.69 11.87 -22.45
N LEU A 3 67.50 12.42 -22.22
CA LEU A 3 66.24 11.74 -21.95
C LEU A 3 65.86 10.82 -23.12
N ASN A 4 65.49 9.56 -22.87
CA ASN A 4 64.85 8.74 -23.91
C ASN A 4 63.58 8.03 -23.40
N LYS A 5 62.49 8.44 -24.03
CA LYS A 5 61.10 8.06 -23.84
C LYS A 5 60.87 6.62 -24.30
N ARG A 6 60.28 5.77 -23.46
CA ARG A 6 59.47 4.64 -23.93
C ARG A 6 58.14 4.64 -23.20
N PHE A 7 57.12 5.04 -23.96
CA PHE A 7 55.70 4.96 -23.64
C PHE A 7 55.34 3.52 -23.28
N PHE A 8 54.94 3.28 -22.03
CA PHE A 8 54.13 2.13 -21.65
C PHE A 8 52.83 2.69 -21.08
N ALA A 9 51.86 2.93 -21.96
CA ALA A 9 50.50 3.27 -21.59
C ALA A 9 49.83 2.00 -21.04
N LEU A 10 49.97 1.77 -19.73
CA LEU A 10 49.16 0.78 -19.03
C LEU A 10 47.77 1.37 -18.79
N LEU A 11 46.85 0.94 -19.64
CA LEU A 11 45.43 1.22 -19.63
C LEU A 11 44.81 0.54 -18.40
N LEU A 12 44.82 1.24 -17.25
CA LEU A 12 44.11 0.81 -16.05
C LEU A 12 42.61 1.03 -16.27
N LEU A 13 41.94 -0.06 -16.64
CA LEU A 13 40.48 -0.20 -16.68
C LEU A 13 39.83 0.40 -15.43
N PRO A 14 38.80 1.25 -15.54
CA PRO A 14 37.92 1.50 -14.42
C PRO A 14 37.09 0.22 -14.20
N VAL A 15 37.36 -0.50 -13.12
CA VAL A 15 36.45 -1.51 -12.58
C VAL A 15 35.19 -0.77 -12.15
N LEU A 16 34.24 -0.65 -13.09
CA LEU A 16 32.85 -0.30 -12.82
C LEU A 16 32.30 -1.37 -11.88
N LEU A 17 32.41 -1.14 -10.58
CA LEU A 17 31.60 -1.80 -9.57
C LEU A 17 30.16 -1.34 -9.80
N ILE A 18 29.49 -2.04 -10.73
CA ILE A 18 28.04 -2.09 -10.80
C ILE A 18 27.60 -2.80 -9.53
N SER A 19 27.52 -2.05 -8.43
CA SER A 19 26.80 -2.46 -7.25
C SER A 19 25.33 -2.43 -7.63
N GLY A 20 24.90 -3.46 -8.35
CA GLY A 20 23.50 -3.73 -8.58
C GLY A 20 22.87 -3.93 -7.22
N CYS A 21 22.20 -2.89 -6.71
CA CYS A 21 21.17 -3.06 -5.71
C CYS A 21 20.10 -3.93 -6.36
N ALA A 22 20.25 -5.25 -6.24
CA ALA A 22 19.17 -6.18 -6.43
C ALA A 22 18.12 -5.83 -5.36
N LYS A 23 17.17 -4.97 -5.72
CA LYS A 23 15.94 -4.82 -4.97
C LYS A 23 15.25 -6.17 -5.05
N THR A 24 15.43 -7.01 -4.04
CA THR A 24 14.62 -8.20 -3.84
C THR A 24 13.17 -7.75 -3.86
N ALA A 25 12.46 -8.06 -4.94
CA ALA A 25 11.03 -7.84 -5.02
C ALA A 25 10.39 -8.71 -3.95
N ILE A 26 9.88 -8.08 -2.88
CA ILE A 26 9.02 -8.77 -1.92
C ILE A 26 7.78 -9.18 -2.70
N ASN A 27 7.64 -10.47 -2.98
CA ASN A 27 6.46 -11.01 -3.62
C ASN A 27 5.33 -11.01 -2.57
N LYS A 28 4.40 -10.07 -2.69
CA LYS A 28 3.20 -10.01 -1.85
C LYS A 28 2.13 -10.93 -2.45
N ASP A 29 1.52 -11.78 -1.63
CA ASP A 29 0.46 -12.72 -2.06
C ASP A 29 -0.73 -12.00 -2.70
N ILE A 30 -1.14 -10.86 -2.11
CA ILE A 30 -2.16 -9.98 -2.67
C ILE A 30 -1.54 -8.60 -2.86
N ILE A 31 -1.76 -8.02 -4.03
CA ILE A 31 -1.29 -6.68 -4.39
C ILE A 31 -2.48 -5.73 -4.56
N VAL A 32 -2.29 -4.49 -4.11
CA VAL A 32 -3.15 -3.35 -4.44
C VAL A 32 -2.65 -2.77 -5.76
N ILE A 33 -3.56 -2.54 -6.71
CA ILE A 33 -3.25 -1.93 -7.99
C ILE A 33 -3.55 -0.43 -7.86
N ASP A 34 -2.55 0.33 -7.42
CA ASP A 34 -2.71 1.75 -7.08
C ASP A 34 -3.25 2.59 -8.25
N SER A 35 -2.89 2.27 -9.49
CA SER A 35 -3.38 2.98 -10.69
C SER A 35 -4.87 2.78 -10.97
N GLU A 36 -5.49 1.77 -10.36
CA GLU A 36 -6.90 1.41 -10.50
C GLU A 36 -7.66 1.56 -9.18
N SER A 37 -6.99 2.04 -8.12
CA SER A 37 -7.58 2.21 -6.79
C SER A 37 -7.68 3.70 -6.47
N PHE A 38 -8.76 4.12 -5.81
CA PHE A 38 -8.93 5.53 -5.49
C PHE A 38 -9.80 5.77 -4.26
N PHE A 39 -9.54 6.90 -3.61
CA PHE A 39 -10.41 7.47 -2.60
C PHE A 39 -11.64 8.09 -3.28
N SER A 40 -12.83 7.67 -2.85
CA SER A 40 -14.10 8.11 -3.41
C SER A 40 -14.60 9.37 -2.72
N ASP A 41 -14.99 9.23 -1.44
CA ASP A 41 -15.50 10.32 -0.61
C ASP A 41 -15.40 9.99 0.88
N PHE A 42 -15.75 10.93 1.76
CA PHE A 42 -15.92 10.70 3.19
C PHE A 42 -17.16 11.42 3.73
N GLU A 43 -17.73 10.91 4.81
CA GLU A 43 -18.82 11.55 5.53
C GLU A 43 -18.57 11.53 7.04
N VAL A 44 -19.13 12.53 7.73
CA VAL A 44 -19.17 12.58 9.19
C VAL A 44 -20.64 12.48 9.61
N LYS A 45 -20.97 11.48 10.42
CA LYS A 45 -22.32 11.27 10.98
C LYS A 45 -22.23 11.06 12.48
N GLY A 46 -22.70 12.05 13.23
CA GLY A 46 -22.54 12.06 14.69
C GLY A 46 -21.05 12.06 15.06
N ASP A 47 -20.66 11.09 15.89
CA ASP A 47 -19.27 10.92 16.35
C ASP A 47 -18.45 9.97 15.45
N SER A 48 -18.99 9.57 14.30
CA SER A 48 -18.33 8.63 13.37
C SER A 48 -17.93 9.32 12.06
N VAL A 49 -16.79 8.89 11.53
CA VAL A 49 -16.31 9.22 10.17
C VAL A 49 -16.30 7.94 9.34
N TYR A 50 -16.83 8.03 8.13
CA TYR A 50 -16.85 6.96 7.15
C TYR A 50 -16.02 7.41 5.95
N ILE A 51 -15.02 6.62 5.58
CA ILE A 51 -14.13 6.90 4.45
C ILE A 51 -14.31 5.82 3.41
N TYR A 52 -14.77 6.20 2.22
CA TYR A 52 -15.09 5.30 1.12
C TYR A 52 -13.95 5.24 0.11
N CYS A 53 -13.56 4.02 -0.25
CA CYS A 53 -12.52 3.77 -1.24
C CYS A 53 -12.94 2.62 -2.16
N THR A 54 -12.51 2.70 -3.42
CA THR A 54 -12.57 1.57 -4.35
C THR A 54 -11.15 1.04 -4.52
N LEU A 55 -10.94 -0.24 -4.22
CA LEU A 55 -9.63 -0.91 -4.26
C LEU A 55 -9.63 -2.01 -5.32
N SER A 56 -8.76 -1.89 -6.32
CA SER A 56 -8.48 -2.97 -7.28
C SER A 56 -7.37 -3.85 -6.71
N LEU A 57 -7.73 -5.09 -6.38
CA LEU A 57 -6.82 -6.05 -5.76
C LEU A 57 -6.59 -7.24 -6.68
N ARG A 58 -5.37 -7.80 -6.64
CA ARG A 58 -5.04 -9.05 -7.34
C ARG A 58 -4.41 -10.05 -6.39
N ASN A 59 -4.98 -11.25 -6.36
CA ASN A 59 -4.35 -12.41 -5.75
C ASN A 59 -3.32 -12.97 -6.75
N CYS A 60 -2.05 -12.97 -6.35
CA CYS A 60 -0.93 -13.47 -7.15
C CYS A 60 -0.58 -14.93 -6.85
N THR A 61 -1.36 -15.59 -5.99
CA THR A 61 -1.15 -16.98 -5.60
C THR A 61 -2.04 -17.95 -6.40
N SER A 62 -1.71 -19.24 -6.33
CA SER A 62 -2.49 -20.33 -6.93
C SER A 62 -3.58 -20.88 -6.01
N ARG A 63 -3.89 -20.21 -4.90
CA ARG A 63 -4.93 -20.62 -3.94
C ARG A 63 -5.89 -19.47 -3.68
N ASP A 64 -7.10 -19.81 -3.27
CA ASP A 64 -8.05 -18.84 -2.77
C ASP A 64 -7.55 -18.24 -1.46
N MET A 65 -7.82 -16.96 -1.23
CA MET A 65 -7.30 -16.20 -0.10
C MET A 65 -8.42 -15.46 0.62
N GLU A 66 -8.44 -15.59 1.94
CA GLU A 66 -9.20 -14.75 2.85
C GLU A 66 -8.27 -13.76 3.55
N PHE A 67 -8.68 -12.50 3.62
CA PHE A 67 -7.83 -11.42 4.11
C PHE A 67 -8.66 -10.28 4.71
N GLN A 68 -8.02 -9.47 5.53
CA GLN A 68 -8.54 -8.17 5.98
C GLN A 68 -7.77 -7.05 5.32
N ILE A 69 -8.43 -5.90 5.14
CA ILE A 69 -7.83 -4.70 4.58
C ILE A 69 -7.65 -3.70 5.72
N LYS A 70 -6.42 -3.26 5.92
CA LYS A 70 -6.04 -2.29 6.95
C LYS A 70 -5.60 -0.99 6.28
N GLY A 71 -6.15 0.13 6.72
CA GLY A 71 -5.78 1.47 6.26
C GLY A 71 -5.03 2.24 7.34
N CYS A 72 -3.96 2.95 6.95
CA CYS A 72 -3.25 3.90 7.80
C CYS A 72 -3.64 5.34 7.47
N PHE A 73 -4.06 6.09 8.50
CA PHE A 73 -4.67 7.41 8.40
C PHE A 73 -3.90 8.46 9.22
N ASP A 74 -2.56 8.33 9.30
CA ASP A 74 -1.72 9.20 10.13
C ASP A 74 -1.94 10.69 9.86
N ASP A 75 -2.18 11.08 8.60
CA ASP A 75 -2.40 12.48 8.22
C ASP A 75 -3.81 12.99 8.53
N ASP A 76 -4.83 12.13 8.47
CA ASP A 76 -6.20 12.47 8.87
C ASP A 76 -6.31 12.61 10.40
N VAL A 77 -5.49 11.88 11.17
CA VAL A 77 -5.33 12.10 12.62
C VAL A 77 -4.64 13.44 12.92
N LYS A 78 -3.54 13.76 12.22
CA LYS A 78 -2.89 15.09 12.35
C LYS A 78 -3.83 16.23 11.96
N GLY A 79 -4.70 16.00 10.98
CA GLY A 79 -5.74 16.93 10.53
C GLY A 79 -6.94 17.04 11.46
N HIS A 80 -7.03 16.19 12.49
CA HIS A 80 -8.17 16.06 13.41
C HIS A 80 -9.48 15.64 12.73
N LEU A 81 -9.42 14.95 11.59
CA LEU A 81 -10.60 14.27 11.04
C LEU A 81 -10.90 12.99 11.84
N LEU A 82 -9.89 12.19 12.11
CA LEU A 82 -9.97 10.94 12.86
C LEU A 82 -9.24 11.02 14.20
N THR A 83 -9.62 10.18 15.16
CA THR A 83 -8.83 9.97 16.39
C THR A 83 -7.90 8.77 16.30
N GLU A 84 -8.28 7.76 15.51
CA GLU A 84 -7.54 6.52 15.32
C GLU A 84 -6.74 6.53 14.02
N ARG A 85 -5.48 6.12 14.14
CA ARG A 85 -4.55 6.05 12.99
C ARG A 85 -4.72 4.82 12.11
N VAL A 86 -5.29 3.74 12.64
CA VAL A 86 -5.42 2.46 11.95
C VAL A 86 -6.87 2.03 12.01
N LEU A 87 -7.46 1.76 10.85
CA LEU A 87 -8.82 1.28 10.71
C LEU A 87 -8.82 0.02 9.83
N PHE A 88 -9.77 -0.87 10.08
CA PHE A 88 -10.04 -2.01 9.21
C PHE A 88 -11.20 -1.66 8.29
N ALA A 89 -11.07 -2.04 7.02
CA ALA A 89 -12.11 -1.85 6.04
C ALA A 89 -13.22 -2.89 6.26
N HIS A 90 -14.45 -2.50 5.92
CA HIS A 90 -15.57 -3.40 5.80
C HIS A 90 -16.34 -3.14 4.50
N ASP A 91 -17.13 -4.10 4.05
CA ASP A 91 -18.06 -3.93 2.94
C ASP A 91 -19.41 -3.32 3.41
N ASP A 92 -20.37 -3.21 2.50
CA ASP A 92 -21.72 -2.69 2.79
C ASP A 92 -22.51 -3.56 3.77
N ALA A 93 -22.18 -4.85 3.90
CA ALA A 93 -22.77 -5.77 4.86
C ALA A 93 -22.07 -5.73 6.23
N LEU A 94 -21.08 -4.83 6.40
CA LEU A 94 -20.22 -4.71 7.58
C LEU A 94 -19.27 -5.91 7.79
N GLU A 95 -19.04 -6.71 6.74
CA GLU A 95 -18.07 -7.80 6.79
C GLU A 95 -16.66 -7.26 6.64
N THR A 96 -15.74 -7.73 7.49
CA THR A 96 -14.34 -7.27 7.53
C THR A 96 -13.36 -8.24 6.87
N VAL A 97 -13.84 -9.44 6.51
CA VAL A 97 -13.06 -10.48 5.84
C VAL A 97 -13.47 -10.51 4.37
N PHE A 98 -12.48 -10.31 3.51
CA PHE A 98 -12.62 -10.30 2.07
C PHE A 98 -12.06 -11.59 1.48
N PHE A 99 -12.55 -11.94 0.30
CA PHE A 99 -12.17 -13.15 -0.41
C PHE A 99 -11.77 -12.85 -1.85
N LEU A 100 -10.66 -13.45 -2.29
CA LEU A 100 -10.18 -13.44 -3.67
C LEU A 100 -9.81 -14.85 -4.10
N ARG A 101 -10.34 -15.29 -5.24
CA ARG A 101 -9.95 -16.58 -5.82
C ARG A 101 -8.49 -16.56 -6.28
N ALA A 102 -7.91 -17.76 -6.42
CA ALA A 102 -6.60 -17.94 -7.03
C ALA A 102 -6.48 -17.15 -8.35
N ASN A 103 -5.42 -16.36 -8.48
CA ASN A 103 -5.11 -15.53 -9.66
C ASN A 103 -6.16 -14.47 -10.05
N GLU A 104 -7.20 -14.24 -9.23
CA GLU A 104 -8.27 -13.29 -9.53
C GLU A 104 -7.79 -11.84 -9.35
N LYS A 105 -8.29 -10.96 -10.22
CA LYS A 105 -8.30 -9.50 -10.04
C LYS A 105 -9.74 -9.05 -9.85
N LYS A 106 -10.01 -8.31 -8.78
CA LYS A 106 -11.36 -7.83 -8.45
C LYS A 106 -11.30 -6.46 -7.77
N GLU A 107 -12.31 -5.65 -8.03
CA GLU A 107 -12.55 -4.38 -7.33
C GLU A 107 -13.40 -4.59 -6.08
N PHE A 108 -13.06 -3.86 -5.02
CA PHE A 108 -13.76 -3.86 -3.75
C PHE A 108 -14.12 -2.42 -3.39
N ASP A 109 -15.41 -2.15 -3.23
CA ASP A 109 -15.87 -0.94 -2.56
C ASP A 109 -15.83 -1.21 -1.05
N VAL A 110 -15.03 -0.40 -0.35
CA VAL A 110 -14.78 -0.57 1.08
C VAL A 110 -14.99 0.72 1.85
N CYS A 111 -15.39 0.56 3.10
CA CYS A 111 -15.55 1.66 4.04
C CYS A 111 -14.61 1.45 5.23
N PHE A 112 -13.91 2.52 5.62
CA PHE A 112 -13.20 2.59 6.90
C PHE A 112 -14.00 3.48 7.84
N THR A 113 -14.41 2.93 8.99
CA THR A 113 -15.18 3.66 10.00
C THR A 113 -14.32 3.91 11.23
N GLY A 114 -14.22 5.18 11.65
CA GLY A 114 -13.46 5.60 12.83
C GLY A 114 -14.15 6.72 13.61
N GLN A 115 -13.59 7.12 14.76
CA GLN A 115 -14.15 8.18 15.59
C GLN A 115 -13.75 9.56 15.07
N TYR A 116 -14.71 10.49 15.12
CA TYR A 116 -14.54 11.86 14.65
C TYR A 116 -13.62 12.67 15.55
N GLY A 117 -12.54 13.22 14.97
CA GLY A 117 -11.51 13.99 15.65
C GLY A 117 -11.83 15.48 15.85
N GLY A 118 -12.98 15.96 15.35
CA GLY A 118 -13.46 17.33 15.57
C GLY A 118 -13.27 18.30 14.40
N ARG A 119 -12.68 17.89 13.26
CA ARG A 119 -12.62 18.69 12.04
C ARG A 119 -13.13 17.91 10.82
N PRO A 120 -14.17 18.39 10.09
CA PRO A 120 -14.78 17.63 9.01
C PRO A 120 -14.04 17.89 7.69
N MET A 121 -12.73 17.68 7.68
CA MET A 121 -11.87 17.96 6.54
C MET A 121 -10.83 16.86 6.40
N LYS A 122 -10.92 16.09 5.31
CA LYS A 122 -9.87 15.14 4.92
C LYS A 122 -8.58 15.87 4.58
N HIS A 123 -7.44 15.28 4.93
CA HIS A 123 -6.13 15.89 4.70
C HIS A 123 -5.84 16.13 3.21
N ASP A 124 -6.15 15.14 2.37
CA ASP A 124 -5.96 15.17 0.93
C ASP A 124 -6.99 14.26 0.21
N ARG A 125 -6.81 14.09 -1.11
CA ARG A 125 -7.61 13.18 -1.95
C ARG A 125 -6.88 11.86 -2.27
N LEU A 126 -5.88 11.50 -1.50
CA LEU A 126 -5.13 10.27 -1.69
C LEU A 126 -5.81 9.10 -0.98
N LEU A 127 -5.53 7.90 -1.49
CA LEU A 127 -5.81 6.68 -0.73
C LEU A 127 -4.97 6.66 0.55
N PRO A 128 -5.51 6.13 1.66
CA PRO A 128 -4.67 5.79 2.80
C PRO A 128 -3.64 4.72 2.39
N GLU A 129 -2.58 4.59 3.18
CA GLU A 129 -1.67 3.45 2.98
C GLU A 129 -2.43 2.15 3.30
N ILE A 130 -2.47 1.24 2.33
CA ILE A 130 -3.20 -0.03 2.43
C ILE A 130 -2.25 -1.18 2.75
N GLU A 131 -2.59 -1.95 3.77
CA GLU A 131 -1.96 -3.19 4.15
C GLU A 131 -2.97 -4.35 4.04
N ILE A 132 -2.57 -5.44 3.38
CA ILE A 132 -3.36 -6.66 3.28
C ILE A 132 -2.90 -7.64 4.35
N MET A 133 -3.83 -8.01 5.23
CA MET A 133 -3.57 -8.89 6.37
C MET A 133 -4.18 -10.27 6.07
N PRO A 134 -3.39 -11.34 5.90
CA PRO A 134 -3.95 -12.66 5.73
C PRO A 134 -4.72 -13.06 7.00
N VAL A 135 -5.92 -13.62 6.84
CA VAL A 135 -6.61 -14.27 7.96
C VAL A 135 -5.86 -15.56 8.21
N SER A 136 -5.03 -15.59 9.25
CA SER A 136 -4.38 -16.84 9.65
C SER A 136 -5.47 -17.78 10.15
N SER A 137 -5.61 -18.93 9.50
CA SER A 137 -6.37 -20.04 10.09
C SER A 137 -5.77 -20.32 11.46
N PRO A 138 -6.57 -20.49 12.54
CA PRO A 138 -6.02 -20.94 13.81
C PRO A 138 -5.34 -22.29 13.55
N SER A 139 -4.03 -22.34 13.82
CA SER A 139 -3.22 -23.56 13.85
C SER A 139 -3.72 -24.54 14.88
#